data_AF-F8L9M5-F1
#
_entry.id   AF-F8L9M5-F1
#
_cell.length_a   1.000
_cell.length_b   1.000
_cell.length_c   1.000
_cell.angle_alpha   90.00
_cell.angle_beta   90.00
_cell.angle_gamma   90.00
#
_symmetry.space_group_name_H-M   'P 1'
#
loop_
_entity.id
_entity.type
_entity.pdbx_description
1 polymer ?
#
loop_
_entity_poly.entity_id
_entity_poly.type
_entity_poly.pdbx_seq_one_letter_code
_entity_poly.pdbx_strand_id
1 'polypeptide(L)'
;MIRDTYLQLIDQTLAYIQERLPKKEMLPLPPTPVMPPLKPKVVEAPPPPAPPKVEKKKDKTLELHPPTKPAPSHTNRIGVLLKSIAPELFLHETPLPDEKAKRVKNAWNEKSLVPEIPILFQGSYYRSFLENLAKAISLTFAPSRVIEMTSFEQEKKWDLFLESPKLKFILCPDHLIFSSKELLPFYKENPGQKTRFLSSIPLLLLPDLALYYKDPYLKRSLWNVLCQTLS
;
A
#
# COMPACT_ATOMS: atom_id res chain seq x y z
N MET A 1 -31.20 35.08 6.69
CA MET A 1 -30.40 36.03 7.48
C MET A 1 -28.97 35.56 7.74
N ILE A 2 -28.68 34.36 8.27
CA ILE A 2 -27.28 33.93 8.50
C ILE A 2 -26.54 33.51 7.19
N ARG A 3 -27.26 33.01 6.19
CA ARG A 3 -26.66 32.63 4.89
C ARG A 3 -26.17 33.82 4.07
N ASP A 4 -26.86 34.96 4.14
CA ASP A 4 -26.56 36.14 3.33
C ASP A 4 -25.27 36.83 3.80
N THR A 5 -25.00 36.81 5.11
CA THR A 5 -23.77 37.36 5.69
C THR A 5 -22.53 36.56 5.30
N TYR A 6 -22.68 35.24 5.11
CA TYR A 6 -21.55 34.37 4.75
C TYR A 6 -21.14 34.55 3.29
N LEU A 7 -22.11 34.77 2.39
CA LEU A 7 -21.83 35.04 0.98
C LEU A 7 -21.14 36.39 0.78
N GLN A 8 -21.55 37.43 1.52
CA GLN A 8 -20.86 38.73 1.48
C GLN A 8 -19.40 38.64 1.93
N LEU A 9 -19.09 37.81 2.93
CA LEU A 9 -17.72 37.66 3.42
C LEU A 9 -16.82 36.94 2.41
N ILE A 10 -17.38 35.99 1.65
CA ILE A 10 -16.67 35.26 0.58
C ILE A 10 -16.37 36.20 -0.59
N ASP A 11 -17.35 36.99 -1.03
CA ASP A 11 -17.14 37.94 -2.15
C ASP A 11 -16.10 39.01 -1.78
N GLN A 12 -16.11 39.48 -0.52
CA GLN A 12 -15.15 40.46 -0.03
C GLN A 12 -13.73 39.90 0.07
N THR A 13 -13.58 38.61 0.42
CA THR A 13 -12.26 37.96 0.46
C THR A 13 -11.71 37.63 -0.92
N LEU A 14 -12.56 37.25 -1.88
CA LEU A 14 -12.14 37.03 -3.27
C LEU A 14 -11.64 38.30 -3.94
N ALA A 15 -12.33 39.43 -3.75
CA ALA A 15 -11.90 40.73 -4.28
C ALA A 15 -10.52 41.14 -3.73
N TYR A 16 -10.29 40.93 -2.42
CA TYR A 16 -9.03 41.26 -1.77
C TYR A 16 -7.84 40.42 -2.27
N ILE A 17 -8.07 39.14 -2.60
CA ILE A 17 -7.03 38.27 -3.16
C ILE A 17 -6.67 38.68 -4.59
N GLN A 18 -7.66 39.10 -5.39
CA GLN A 18 -7.44 39.53 -6.76
C GLN A 18 -6.60 40.81 -6.86
N GLU A 19 -6.76 41.73 -5.90
CA GLU A 19 -6.06 43.01 -5.90
C GLU A 19 -4.60 42.91 -5.41
N ARG A 20 -4.28 41.88 -4.60
CA ARG A 20 -2.93 41.66 -4.05
C ARG A 20 -2.08 40.67 -4.81
N LEU A 21 -2.58 40.04 -5.87
CA LEU A 21 -1.72 39.25 -6.75
C LEU A 21 -0.79 40.21 -7.50
N PRO A 22 0.53 40.16 -7.25
CA PRO A 22 1.47 41.01 -7.96
C PRO A 22 1.31 40.72 -9.44
N LYS A 23 0.99 41.75 -10.24
CA LYS A 23 1.00 41.66 -11.70
C LYS A 23 2.38 41.13 -12.05
N LYS A 24 2.44 39.87 -12.46
CA LYS A 24 3.67 39.20 -12.86
C LYS A 24 4.13 39.91 -14.12
N GLU A 25 4.96 40.93 -13.93
CA GLU A 25 5.62 41.67 -14.98
C GLU A 25 6.42 40.62 -15.76
N MET A 26 5.90 40.28 -16.95
CA MET A 26 6.54 39.32 -17.84
C MET A 26 7.84 39.97 -18.30
N LEU A 27 8.93 39.67 -17.59
CA LEU A 27 10.26 39.97 -18.07
C LEU A 27 10.40 39.37 -19.47
N PRO A 28 10.89 40.13 -20.46
CA PRO A 28 11.12 39.62 -21.79
C PRO A 28 12.08 38.43 -21.69
N LEU A 29 11.60 37.27 -22.14
CA LEU A 29 12.40 36.06 -22.20
C LEU A 29 13.68 36.37 -23.00
N PRO A 30 14.87 36.03 -22.48
CA PRO A 30 16.10 36.20 -23.23
C PRO A 30 15.98 35.41 -24.55
N PRO A 31 16.51 35.95 -25.67
CA PRO A 31 16.50 35.25 -26.94
C PRO A 31 17.19 33.90 -26.75
N THR A 32 16.45 32.83 -27.03
CA THR A 32 16.94 31.47 -26.93
C THR A 32 18.09 31.32 -27.93
N PRO A 33 19.31 30.92 -27.49
CA PRO A 33 20.39 30.67 -28.42
C PRO A 33 19.99 29.53 -29.35
N VAL A 34 19.85 29.86 -30.63
CA VAL A 34 19.59 28.89 -31.70
C VAL A 34 20.80 27.98 -31.79
N MET A 35 20.73 26.82 -31.15
CA MET A 35 21.77 25.80 -31.29
C MET A 35 21.74 25.27 -32.74
N PRO A 36 22.89 25.24 -33.43
CA PRO A 36 22.97 24.62 -34.74
C PRO A 36 22.63 23.13 -34.65
N PRO A 37 21.92 22.56 -35.64
CA PRO A 37 21.55 21.16 -35.66
C PRO A 37 22.82 20.29 -35.64
N LEU A 38 23.04 19.61 -34.52
CA LEU A 38 24.08 18.61 -34.38
C LEU A 38 23.77 17.46 -35.33
N LYS A 39 24.57 17.35 -36.40
CA LYS A 39 24.57 16.19 -37.29
C LYS A 39 24.85 14.93 -36.45
N PRO A 40 23.97 13.92 -36.46
CA PRO A 40 24.22 12.68 -35.73
C PRO A 40 25.44 11.98 -36.34
N LYS A 41 26.54 11.98 -35.58
CA LYS A 41 27.72 11.16 -35.88
C LYS A 41 27.37 9.73 -35.48
N VAL A 42 26.99 8.93 -36.47
CA VAL A 42 26.86 7.47 -36.33
C VAL A 42 28.25 6.93 -36.04
N VAL A 43 28.55 6.74 -34.76
CA VAL A 43 29.69 5.92 -34.33
C VAL A 43 29.19 4.49 -34.42
N GLU A 44 29.66 3.79 -35.44
CA GLU A 44 29.46 2.37 -35.64
C GLU A 44 30.06 1.63 -34.43
N ALA A 45 29.19 1.10 -33.58
CA ALA A 45 29.59 0.35 -32.41
C ALA A 45 30.24 -0.97 -32.87
N PRO A 46 31.42 -1.35 -32.33
CA PRO A 46 32.00 -2.64 -32.63
C PRO A 46 31.03 -3.76 -32.24
N PRO A 47 30.95 -4.84 -33.03
CA PRO A 47 30.02 -5.93 -32.79
C PRO A 47 30.22 -6.51 -31.38
N PRO A 48 29.14 -6.74 -30.62
CA PRO A 48 29.26 -7.29 -29.28
C PRO A 48 29.94 -8.66 -29.33
N PRO A 49 30.87 -8.95 -28.41
CA PRO A 49 31.49 -10.27 -28.31
C PRO A 49 30.41 -11.33 -28.11
N ALA A 50 30.53 -12.42 -28.86
CA ALA A 50 29.58 -13.53 -28.82
C ALA A 50 29.35 -13.95 -27.36
N PRO A 51 28.09 -14.09 -26.90
CA PRO A 51 27.81 -14.48 -25.54
C PRO A 51 28.47 -15.84 -25.26
N PRO A 52 29.17 -15.99 -24.13
CA PRO A 52 29.74 -17.28 -23.75
C PRO A 52 28.63 -18.30 -23.70
N LYS A 53 28.85 -19.42 -24.40
CA LYS A 53 27.96 -20.57 -24.45
C LYS A 53 27.86 -21.12 -23.02
N VAL A 54 26.88 -20.64 -22.26
CA VAL A 54 26.57 -21.18 -20.94
C VAL A 54 26.07 -22.60 -21.17
N GLU A 55 26.97 -23.57 -20.94
CA GLU A 55 26.61 -24.97 -20.83
C GLU A 55 25.53 -25.05 -19.75
N LYS A 56 24.28 -25.28 -20.19
CA LYS A 56 23.18 -25.66 -19.31
C LYS A 56 23.62 -26.93 -18.58
N LYS A 57 24.10 -26.78 -17.35
CA LYS A 57 24.12 -27.87 -16.37
C LYS A 57 22.69 -28.38 -16.32
N LYS A 58 22.51 -29.56 -16.90
CA LYS A 58 21.28 -30.33 -16.89
C LYS A 58 21.00 -30.59 -15.42
N ASP A 59 20.08 -29.82 -14.83
CA ASP A 59 19.55 -30.10 -13.51
C ASP A 59 19.17 -31.57 -13.51
N LYS A 60 19.84 -32.35 -12.65
CA LYS A 60 19.40 -33.70 -12.34
C LYS A 60 18.00 -33.55 -11.78
N THR A 61 17.01 -33.81 -12.62
CA THR A 61 15.64 -34.07 -12.18
C THR A 61 15.74 -35.08 -11.05
N LEU A 62 15.51 -34.61 -9.82
CA LEU A 62 15.32 -35.46 -8.67
C LEU A 62 14.06 -36.26 -8.97
N GLU A 63 14.24 -37.49 -9.46
CA GLU A 63 13.15 -38.45 -9.57
C GLU A 63 12.68 -38.76 -8.15
N LEU A 64 11.60 -38.09 -7.75
CA LEU A 64 10.88 -38.38 -6.52
C LEU A 64 10.27 -39.77 -6.69
N HIS A 65 10.98 -40.78 -6.19
CA HIS A 65 10.41 -42.12 -6.09
C HIS A 65 9.10 -42.04 -5.29
N PRO A 66 8.01 -42.67 -5.79
CA PRO A 66 6.75 -42.71 -5.06
C PRO A 66 6.99 -43.33 -3.67
N PRO A 67 6.37 -42.79 -2.61
CA PRO A 67 6.61 -43.26 -1.26
C PRO A 67 6.35 -44.76 -1.18
N THR A 68 7.42 -45.51 -0.85
CA THR A 68 7.36 -46.92 -0.49
C THR A 68 6.28 -47.12 0.57
N LYS A 69 5.48 -48.17 0.42
CA LYS A 69 4.32 -48.53 1.27
C LYS A 69 4.53 -48.15 2.74
N PRO A 70 3.51 -47.60 3.41
CA PRO A 70 3.62 -47.13 4.79
C PRO A 70 4.17 -48.25 5.68
N ALA A 71 5.22 -47.94 6.43
CA ALA A 71 5.82 -48.85 7.39
C ALA A 71 4.76 -49.36 8.39
N PRO A 72 4.84 -50.62 8.85
CA PRO A 72 3.92 -51.14 9.85
C PRO A 72 3.91 -50.23 11.08
N SER A 73 2.70 -49.80 11.44
CA SER A 73 2.44 -48.76 12.42
C SER A 73 2.84 -49.18 13.84
N HIS A 74 4.01 -48.75 14.31
CA HIS A 74 4.42 -48.90 15.73
C HIS A 74 3.71 -47.91 16.68
N THR A 75 2.72 -47.15 16.19
CA THR A 75 2.03 -46.07 16.91
C THR A 75 1.32 -46.50 18.19
N ASN A 76 0.94 -47.78 18.32
CA ASN A 76 0.20 -48.27 19.48
C ASN A 76 1.01 -48.21 20.79
N ARG A 77 2.35 -48.31 20.76
CA ARG A 77 3.16 -48.27 22.00
C ARG A 77 3.20 -46.88 22.63
N ILE A 78 3.28 -45.83 21.80
CA ILE A 78 3.33 -44.44 22.26
C ILE A 78 1.98 -44.00 22.81
N GLY A 79 0.87 -44.41 22.18
CA GLY A 79 -0.47 -44.09 22.68
C GLY A 79 -0.76 -44.69 24.07
N VAL A 80 -0.29 -45.91 24.33
CA VAL A 80 -0.45 -46.56 25.65
C VAL A 80 0.39 -45.86 26.72
N LEU A 81 1.64 -45.49 26.41
CA LEU A 81 2.50 -44.73 27.31
C LEU A 81 1.92 -43.33 27.63
N LEU A 82 1.44 -42.59 26.64
CA LEU A 82 0.82 -41.28 26.87
C LEU A 82 -0.43 -41.36 27.74
N LYS A 83 -1.30 -42.36 27.53
CA LYS A 83 -2.47 -42.58 28.39
C LYS A 83 -2.10 -42.89 29.84
N SER A 84 -0.95 -43.55 30.06
CA SER A 84 -0.48 -43.86 31.43
C SER A 84 0.12 -42.64 32.14
N ILE A 85 0.68 -41.68 31.40
CA ILE A 85 1.32 -40.48 31.94
C ILE A 85 0.30 -39.35 32.14
N ALA A 86 -0.66 -39.21 31.22
CA ALA A 86 -1.68 -38.16 31.25
C ALA A 86 -3.04 -38.70 30.75
N PRO A 87 -3.86 -39.29 31.63
CA PRO A 87 -5.13 -39.91 31.25
C PRO A 87 -6.19 -38.90 30.78
N GLU A 88 -6.09 -37.64 31.18
CA GLU A 88 -6.97 -36.55 30.72
C GLU A 88 -6.73 -36.12 29.26
N LEU A 89 -5.64 -36.56 28.62
CA LEU A 89 -5.31 -36.20 27.24
C LEU A 89 -6.09 -37.08 26.24
N PHE A 90 -7.03 -36.46 25.53
CA PHE A 90 -7.77 -37.11 24.44
C PHE A 90 -6.89 -37.23 23.19
N LEU A 91 -6.45 -38.45 22.89
CA LEU A 91 -5.75 -38.80 21.66
C LEU A 91 -6.78 -39.12 20.57
N HIS A 92 -6.78 -38.33 19.49
CA HIS A 92 -7.56 -38.66 18.30
C HIS A 92 -6.80 -39.68 17.44
N GLU A 93 -7.42 -40.84 17.16
CA GLU A 93 -6.83 -41.89 16.30
C GLU A 93 -6.75 -41.47 14.84
N THR A 94 -7.68 -40.63 14.40
CA THR A 94 -7.69 -40.03 13.06
C THR A 94 -7.29 -38.57 13.15
N PRO A 95 -6.43 -38.07 12.24
CA PRO A 95 -6.10 -36.66 12.19
C PRO A 95 -7.37 -35.82 12.05
N LEU A 96 -7.45 -34.71 12.79
CA LEU A 96 -8.58 -33.79 12.66
C LEU A 96 -8.69 -33.27 11.22
N PRO A 97 -9.91 -32.91 10.76
CA PRO A 97 -10.11 -32.34 9.44
C PRO A 97 -9.26 -31.07 9.25
N ASP A 98 -8.51 -31.05 8.15
CA ASP A 98 -7.55 -30.01 7.79
C ASP A 98 -8.18 -28.63 7.55
N GLU A 99 -9.51 -28.55 7.51
CA GLU A 99 -10.25 -27.31 7.25
C GLU A 99 -9.95 -26.21 8.27
N LYS A 100 -9.86 -26.56 9.56
CA LYS A 100 -9.52 -25.59 10.61
C LYS A 100 -8.08 -25.09 10.43
N ALA A 101 -7.14 -26.00 10.15
CA ALA A 101 -5.75 -25.64 9.91
C ALA A 101 -5.59 -24.75 8.67
N LYS A 102 -6.31 -25.04 7.59
CA LYS A 102 -6.33 -24.20 6.37
C LYS A 102 -6.89 -22.81 6.64
N ARG A 103 -7.97 -22.68 7.43
CA ARG A 103 -8.52 -21.37 7.85
C ARG A 103 -7.50 -20.55 8.64
N VAL A 104 -6.82 -21.17 9.60
CA VAL A 104 -5.76 -20.51 10.39
C VAL A 104 -4.59 -20.09 9.49
N LYS A 105 -4.15 -20.95 8.57
CA LYS A 105 -3.10 -20.63 7.60
C LYS A 105 -3.48 -19.45 6.71
N ASN A 106 -4.71 -19.43 6.20
CA ASN A 106 -5.19 -18.35 5.34
C ASN A 106 -5.30 -17.03 6.11
N ALA A 107 -5.86 -17.05 7.32
CA ALA A 107 -5.92 -15.88 8.19
C ALA A 107 -4.51 -15.35 8.52
N TRP A 108 -3.53 -16.23 8.71
CA TRP A 108 -2.15 -15.83 8.97
C TRP A 108 -1.48 -15.23 7.73
N ASN A 109 -1.71 -15.81 6.56
CA ASN A 109 -1.26 -15.25 5.29
C ASN A 109 -1.86 -13.85 5.06
N GLU A 110 -3.16 -13.67 5.33
CA GLU A 110 -3.85 -12.37 5.25
C GLU A 110 -3.22 -11.34 6.19
N LYS A 111 -2.96 -11.69 7.46
CA LYS A 111 -2.25 -10.82 8.41
C LYS A 111 -0.82 -10.48 7.98
N SER A 112 -0.14 -11.42 7.32
CA SER A 112 1.24 -11.21 6.84
C SER A 112 1.31 -10.24 5.65
N LEU A 113 0.22 -10.10 4.90
CA LEU A 113 0.14 -9.29 3.69
C LEU A 113 -0.09 -7.79 3.96
N VAL A 114 -0.41 -7.41 5.20
CA VAL A 114 -0.63 -6.01 5.56
C VAL A 114 0.73 -5.29 5.63
N PRO A 115 1.00 -4.33 4.74
CA PRO A 115 2.22 -3.51 4.78
C PRO A 115 2.21 -2.59 6.01
N GLU A 116 3.35 -2.03 6.37
CA GLU A 116 3.40 -1.06 7.50
C GLU A 116 2.70 0.26 7.16
N ILE A 117 2.77 0.65 5.88
CA ILE A 117 2.14 1.87 5.35
C ILE A 117 1.20 1.52 4.18
N PRO A 118 -0.05 1.09 4.45
CA PRO A 118 -1.04 0.88 3.39
C PRO A 118 -1.52 2.19 2.78
N ILE A 119 -1.70 2.18 1.46
CA ILE A 119 -2.40 3.24 0.72
C ILE A 119 -3.76 2.69 0.30
N LEU A 120 -4.82 3.17 0.94
CA LEU A 120 -6.19 2.76 0.66
C LEU A 120 -6.70 3.43 -0.63
N PHE A 121 -7.44 2.67 -1.43
CA PHE A 121 -7.91 3.11 -2.74
C PHE A 121 -9.16 2.37 -3.19
N GLN A 122 -9.94 2.99 -4.08
CA GLN A 122 -11.08 2.39 -4.76
C GLN A 122 -11.08 2.75 -6.25
N GLY A 123 -11.31 1.74 -7.12
CA GLY A 123 -11.44 1.91 -8.57
C GLY A 123 -10.18 1.49 -9.35
N SER A 124 -9.95 2.10 -10.52
CA SER A 124 -8.76 1.79 -11.36
C SER A 124 -8.01 3.03 -11.88
N TYR A 125 -8.68 4.18 -12.00
CA TYR A 125 -8.16 5.38 -12.70
C TYR A 125 -6.79 5.85 -12.21
N TYR A 126 -6.57 5.93 -10.90
CA TYR A 126 -5.35 6.48 -10.31
C TYR A 126 -4.41 5.42 -9.72
N ARG A 127 -4.68 4.14 -10.00
CA ARG A 127 -3.95 3.02 -9.40
C ARG A 127 -2.45 3.07 -9.71
N SER A 128 -2.06 3.34 -10.95
CA SER A 128 -0.66 3.40 -11.36
C SER A 128 0.12 4.51 -10.65
N PHE A 129 -0.52 5.65 -10.41
CA PHE A 129 0.07 6.74 -9.63
C PHE A 129 0.29 6.32 -8.17
N LEU A 130 -0.72 5.74 -7.54
CA LEU A 130 -0.61 5.27 -6.15
C LEU A 130 0.40 4.13 -5.99
N GLU A 131 0.53 3.24 -6.98
CA GLU A 131 1.53 2.18 -6.98
C GLU A 131 2.96 2.75 -7.08
N ASN A 132 3.17 3.78 -7.89
CA ASN A 132 4.45 4.48 -7.94
C ASN A 132 4.74 5.24 -6.63
N LEU A 133 3.71 5.82 -6.01
CA LEU A 133 3.84 6.45 -4.69
C LEU A 133 4.19 5.42 -3.61
N ALA A 134 3.51 4.28 -3.58
CA ALA A 134 3.80 3.18 -2.66
C ALA A 134 5.22 2.65 -2.83
N LYS A 135 5.71 2.53 -4.08
CA LYS A 135 7.10 2.16 -4.36
C LYS A 135 8.08 3.20 -3.80
N ALA A 136 7.83 4.49 -4.02
CA ALA A 136 8.68 5.56 -3.50
C ALA A 136 8.73 5.56 -1.95
N ILE A 137 7.57 5.39 -1.30
CA ILE A 137 7.48 5.26 0.16
C ILE A 137 8.23 4.01 0.64
N SER A 138 8.05 2.87 -0.03
CA SER A 138 8.73 1.61 0.31
C SER A 138 10.25 1.69 0.23
N LEU A 139 10.77 2.47 -0.72
CA LEU A 139 12.21 2.67 -0.89
C LEU A 139 12.81 3.60 0.18
N THR A 140 12.01 4.50 0.75
CA THR A 140 12.52 5.60 1.58
C THR A 140 12.22 5.41 3.07
N PHE A 141 11.05 4.86 3.42
CA PHE A 141 10.55 4.81 4.79
C PHE A 141 10.32 3.38 5.28
N ALA A 142 9.24 2.75 4.84
CA ALA A 142 8.80 1.44 5.32
C ALA A 142 7.98 0.71 4.24
N PRO A 143 7.86 -0.63 4.30
CA PRO A 143 7.10 -1.40 3.32
C PRO A 143 5.69 -0.84 3.14
N SER A 144 5.37 -0.44 1.90
CA SER A 144 4.11 0.19 1.53
C SER A 144 3.48 -0.51 0.34
N ARG A 145 2.15 -0.58 0.32
CA ARG A 145 1.39 -1.20 -0.76
C ARG A 145 0.03 -0.52 -0.92
N VAL A 146 -0.43 -0.43 -2.17
CA VAL A 146 -1.81 -0.02 -2.47
C VAL A 146 -2.75 -1.18 -2.17
N ILE A 147 -3.81 -0.90 -1.41
CA ILE A 147 -4.82 -1.89 -1.07
C ILE A 147 -6.20 -1.39 -1.48
N GLU A 148 -6.97 -2.28 -2.10
CA GLU A 148 -8.34 -2.00 -2.52
C GLU A 148 -9.28 -2.06 -1.31
N MET A 149 -10.05 -0.99 -1.10
CA MET A 149 -10.97 -0.90 0.03
C MET A 149 -12.21 -1.79 -0.12
N THR A 150 -12.61 -2.09 -1.35
CA THR A 150 -13.83 -2.84 -1.69
C THR A 150 -13.85 -4.22 -1.05
N SER A 151 -12.71 -4.92 -1.01
CA SER A 151 -12.61 -6.24 -0.39
C SER A 151 -12.82 -6.19 1.11
N PHE A 152 -12.29 -5.19 1.81
CA PHE A 152 -12.46 -5.06 3.25
C PHE A 152 -13.88 -4.67 3.65
N GLU A 153 -14.51 -3.79 2.86
CA GLU A 153 -15.89 -3.37 3.09
C GLU A 153 -16.86 -4.55 2.93
N GLN A 154 -16.68 -5.35 1.88
CA GLN A 154 -17.55 -6.50 1.60
C GLN A 154 -17.38 -7.63 2.63
N GLU A 155 -16.14 -7.87 3.06
CA GLU A 155 -15.82 -8.94 4.02
C GLU A 155 -15.96 -8.51 5.48
N LYS A 156 -16.23 -7.23 5.76
CA LYS A 156 -16.29 -6.65 7.11
C LYS A 156 -15.06 -6.97 7.96
N LYS A 157 -13.88 -6.89 7.33
CA LYS A 157 -12.58 -7.23 7.95
C LYS A 157 -11.80 -6.02 8.46
N TRP A 158 -12.44 -4.86 8.61
CA TRP A 158 -11.77 -3.64 9.06
C TRP A 158 -11.16 -3.78 10.46
N ASP A 159 -11.85 -4.43 11.40
CA ASP A 159 -11.30 -4.70 12.74
C ASP A 159 -9.98 -5.46 12.67
N LEU A 160 -9.96 -6.58 11.94
CA LEU A 160 -8.76 -7.41 11.77
C LEU A 160 -7.63 -6.68 11.06
N PHE A 161 -7.96 -5.81 10.11
CA PHE A 161 -6.98 -4.98 9.41
C PHE A 161 -6.36 -3.97 10.37
N LEU A 162 -7.18 -3.21 11.11
CA LEU A 162 -6.73 -2.14 12.01
C LEU A 162 -6.10 -2.66 13.31
N GLU A 163 -6.37 -3.89 13.72
CA GLU A 163 -5.71 -4.56 14.85
C GLU A 163 -4.28 -5.03 14.51
N SER A 164 -3.86 -4.95 13.24
CA SER A 164 -2.53 -5.38 12.83
C SER A 164 -1.43 -4.54 13.51
N PRO A 165 -0.54 -5.15 14.31
CA PRO A 165 0.50 -4.42 15.05
C PRO A 165 1.60 -3.84 14.14
N LYS A 166 1.61 -4.21 12.86
CA LYS A 166 2.56 -3.70 11.87
C LYS A 166 2.16 -2.34 11.31
N LEU A 167 0.88 -1.96 11.44
CA LEU A 167 0.38 -0.71 10.88
C LEU A 167 0.94 0.48 11.66
N LYS A 168 1.71 1.31 10.96
CA LYS A 168 2.30 2.53 11.52
C LYS A 168 1.61 3.78 11.02
N PHE A 169 1.13 3.77 9.78
CA PHE A 169 0.58 4.94 9.13
C PHE A 169 -0.33 4.57 7.97
N ILE A 170 -1.44 5.28 7.76
CA ILE A 170 -2.39 4.99 6.67
C ILE A 170 -2.54 6.21 5.77
N LEU A 171 -2.49 5.99 4.46
CA LEU A 171 -2.85 7.01 3.47
C LEU A 171 -4.20 6.66 2.86
N CYS A 172 -5.11 7.62 2.79
CA CYS A 172 -6.43 7.41 2.19
C CYS A 172 -6.91 8.68 1.47
N PRO A 173 -7.43 8.60 0.24
CA PRO A 173 -8.17 9.70 -0.36
C PRO A 173 -9.35 10.15 0.52
N ASP A 174 -9.49 11.46 0.67
CA ASP A 174 -10.49 12.11 1.52
C ASP A 174 -11.92 11.61 1.29
N HIS A 175 -12.36 11.58 0.03
CA HIS A 175 -13.69 11.15 -0.36
C HIS A 175 -13.99 9.69 -0.02
N LEU A 176 -12.97 8.83 0.07
CA LEU A 176 -13.18 7.40 0.35
C LEU A 176 -13.58 7.15 1.79
N ILE A 177 -12.99 7.87 2.74
CA ILE A 177 -13.33 7.74 4.17
C ILE A 177 -14.80 8.03 4.43
N PHE A 178 -15.33 9.10 3.84
CA PHE A 178 -16.71 9.50 4.05
C PHE A 178 -17.71 8.68 3.22
N SER A 179 -17.23 7.97 2.19
CA SER A 179 -18.05 7.09 1.37
C SER A 179 -18.23 5.68 1.95
N SER A 180 -17.26 5.20 2.74
CA SER A 180 -17.29 3.87 3.36
C SER A 180 -18.05 3.92 4.69
N LYS A 181 -19.05 3.06 4.83
CA LYS A 181 -19.92 3.03 6.02
C LYS A 181 -19.28 2.26 7.16
N GLU A 182 -18.54 1.20 6.85
CA GLU A 182 -17.90 0.35 7.85
C GLU A 182 -16.58 0.97 8.34
N LEU A 183 -15.91 1.81 7.54
CA LEU A 183 -14.68 2.50 7.95
C LEU A 183 -14.95 3.72 8.86
N LEU A 184 -16.07 4.42 8.63
CA LEU A 184 -16.39 5.68 9.30
C LEU A 184 -16.39 5.58 10.85
N PRO A 185 -16.89 4.51 11.50
CA PRO A 185 -16.83 4.35 12.95
C PRO A 185 -15.41 4.36 13.54
N PHE A 186 -14.40 4.00 12.74
CA PHE A 186 -13.00 4.00 13.17
C PHE A 186 -12.35 5.37 13.00
N TYR A 187 -12.93 6.28 12.21
CA TYR A 187 -12.35 7.59 11.95
C TYR A 187 -12.46 8.50 13.17
N LYS A 188 -11.33 9.09 13.58
CA LYS A 188 -11.25 10.07 14.66
C LYS A 188 -10.45 11.28 14.21
N GLU A 189 -10.96 12.47 14.46
CA GLU A 189 -10.29 13.72 14.14
C GLU A 189 -10.12 14.57 15.39
N ASN A 190 -8.89 15.05 15.62
CA ASN A 190 -8.56 15.95 16.72
C ASN A 190 -8.39 17.36 16.16
N PRO A 191 -9.43 18.21 16.17
CA PRO A 191 -9.39 19.52 15.50
C PRO A 191 -8.30 20.45 16.04
N GLY A 192 -7.95 20.34 17.34
CA GLY A 192 -6.91 21.15 17.95
C GLY A 192 -5.50 20.90 17.40
N GLN A 193 -5.22 19.66 16.97
CA GLN A 193 -3.90 19.27 16.45
C GLN A 193 -3.88 19.12 14.93
N LYS A 194 -5.05 19.20 14.27
CA LYS A 194 -5.22 18.87 12.84
C LYS A 194 -4.71 17.46 12.50
N THR A 195 -4.71 16.57 13.48
CA THR A 195 -4.31 15.18 13.33
C THR A 195 -5.54 14.30 13.17
N ARG A 196 -5.44 13.33 12.28
CA ARG A 196 -6.50 12.38 11.96
C ARG A 196 -5.98 10.99 12.24
N PHE A 197 -6.86 10.14 12.73
CA PHE A 197 -6.55 8.78 13.10
C PHE A 197 -7.64 7.85 12.59
N LEU A 198 -7.22 6.62 12.31
CA LEU A 198 -8.12 5.50 12.09
C LEU A 198 -7.88 4.51 13.23
N SER A 199 -8.84 4.43 14.14
CA SER A 199 -8.71 3.83 15.47
C SER A 199 -7.61 4.52 16.31
N SER A 200 -6.41 3.95 16.36
CA SER A 200 -5.21 4.49 17.02
C SER A 200 -4.09 4.84 16.03
N ILE A 201 -4.28 4.54 14.73
CA ILE A 201 -3.23 4.64 13.72
C ILE A 201 -3.32 6.01 13.03
N PRO A 202 -2.21 6.77 12.92
CA PRO A 202 -2.21 8.05 12.21
C PRO A 202 -2.63 7.90 10.75
N LEU A 203 -3.42 8.86 10.28
CA LEU A 203 -4.05 8.85 8.97
C LEU A 203 -3.75 10.15 8.23
N LEU A 204 -3.21 10.05 7.01
CA LEU A 204 -3.10 11.16 6.07
C LEU A 204 -4.21 11.07 5.03
N LEU A 205 -5.08 12.09 5.03
CA LEU A 205 -6.07 12.25 3.97
C LEU A 205 -5.44 12.90 2.74
N LEU A 206 -5.51 12.22 1.61
CA LEU A 206 -5.07 12.75 0.32
C LEU A 206 -6.21 13.56 -0.30
N PRO A 207 -5.95 14.80 -0.74
CA PRO A 207 -6.84 15.54 -1.63
C PRO A 207 -7.13 14.78 -2.93
N ASP A 208 -8.05 15.31 -3.73
CA ASP A 208 -8.42 14.72 -5.03
C ASP A 208 -7.19 14.31 -5.86
N LEU A 209 -7.12 13.01 -6.14
CA LEU A 209 -6.04 12.38 -6.90
C LEU A 209 -5.94 12.92 -8.32
N ALA A 210 -7.04 13.44 -8.88
CA ALA A 210 -7.05 14.08 -10.19
C ALA A 210 -6.11 15.29 -10.25
N LEU A 211 -6.01 16.05 -9.15
CA LEU A 211 -5.14 17.24 -9.06
C LEU A 211 -3.68 16.83 -9.06
N TYR A 212 -3.32 15.84 -8.24
CA TYR A 212 -1.97 15.30 -8.21
C TYR A 212 -1.57 14.69 -9.54
N TYR A 213 -2.48 14.03 -10.25
CA TYR A 213 -2.16 13.42 -11.53
C TYR A 213 -1.73 14.48 -12.57
N LYS A 214 -2.43 15.62 -12.59
CA LYS A 214 -2.23 16.72 -13.56
C LYS A 214 -1.05 17.64 -13.21
N ASP A 215 -0.86 17.99 -11.95
CA ASP A 215 0.12 19.00 -11.54
C ASP A 215 1.36 18.38 -10.85
N PRO A 216 2.57 18.46 -11.46
CA PRO A 216 3.80 17.95 -10.86
C PRO A 216 4.22 18.70 -9.58
N TYR A 217 3.89 19.98 -9.42
CA TYR A 217 4.22 20.75 -8.22
C TYR A 217 3.48 20.20 -7.00
N LEU A 218 2.22 19.80 -7.18
CA LEU A 218 1.43 19.16 -6.12
C LEU A 218 2.03 17.81 -5.70
N LYS A 219 2.56 17.01 -6.64
CA LYS A 219 3.26 15.76 -6.31
C LYS A 219 4.47 16.01 -5.41
N ARG A 220 5.25 17.06 -5.70
CA ARG A 220 6.40 17.46 -4.87
C ARG A 220 5.95 17.93 -3.48
N SER A 221 4.89 18.72 -3.42
CA SER A 221 4.30 19.17 -2.15
C SER A 221 3.85 17.99 -1.29
N LEU A 222 3.11 17.04 -1.88
CA LEU A 222 2.71 15.79 -1.22
C LEU A 222 3.92 15.01 -0.69
N TRP A 223 4.97 14.88 -1.50
CA TRP A 223 6.19 14.19 -1.09
C TRP A 223 6.87 14.88 0.10
N ASN A 224 6.94 16.21 0.12
CA ASN A 224 7.49 16.96 1.24
C ASN A 224 6.67 16.72 2.53
N VAL A 225 5.34 16.71 2.44
CA VAL A 225 4.46 16.41 3.57
C VAL A 225 4.72 14.99 4.09
N LEU A 226 4.85 14.01 3.18
CA LEU A 226 5.18 12.64 3.56
C LEU A 226 6.54 12.54 4.24
N CYS A 227 7.56 13.24 3.73
CA CYS A 227 8.88 13.29 4.36
C CYS A 227 8.82 13.89 5.77
N GLN A 228 8.01 14.93 6.00
CA GLN A 228 7.85 15.54 7.32
C GLN A 228 7.07 14.65 8.29
N THR A 229 6.14 13.83 7.77
CA THR A 229 5.25 13.03 8.62
C THR A 229 5.82 11.64 8.94
N LEU A 230 6.63 11.08 8.03
CA LEU A 230 7.18 9.72 8.15
C LEU A 230 8.66 9.68 8.56
N SER A 231 9.34 10.83 8.61
CA SER A 231 10.70 10.94 9.15
C SER A 231 10.70 11.01 10.68
#